data_AF-A0A7V6DDG4-F1
#
_entry.id   AF-A0A7V6DDG4-F1
#
_cell.length_a   1.000
_cell.length_b   1.000
_cell.length_c   1.000
_cell.angle_alpha   90.00
_cell.angle_beta   90.00
_cell.angle_gamma   90.00
#
_symmetry.space_group_name_H-M   'P 1'
#
loop_
_entity.id
_entity.type
_entity.pdbx_description
1 polymer ?
#
loop_
_entity_poly.entity_id
_entity_poly.type
_entity_poly.pdbx_seq_one_letter_code
_entity_poly.pdbx_strand_id
1 'polypeptide(L)' 'MAGVRQYAQIKVIGIGGGGTNAVNRMIEAGLVGVDFCAMNTDVQV' A
#
# COMPACT_ATOMS: atom_id res chain seq x y z
N MET A 1 -0.43 17.99 29.63
CA MET A 1 0.50 17.40 28.63
C MET A 1 -0.27 16.31 27.91
N ALA A 2 -0.63 16.50 26.64
CA ALA A 2 -1.32 15.47 25.87
C ALA A 2 -0.31 14.37 25.53
N GLY A 3 -0.63 13.12 25.92
CA GLY A 3 0.23 11.96 25.66
C GLY A 3 0.49 11.79 24.16
N VAL A 4 1.74 11.45 23.82
CA VAL A 4 2.16 11.18 22.45
C VAL A 4 1.36 10.00 21.92
N ARG A 5 0.42 10.25 21.00
CA ARG A 5 -0.28 9.18 20.27
C ARG A 5 0.64 8.68 19.17
N GLN A 6 1.27 7.52 19.39
CA GLN A 6 2.08 6.87 18.37
C GLN A 6 1.17 6.02 17.47
N TYR A 7 0.83 6.55 16.31
CA TYR A 7 0.11 5.79 15.29
C TYR A 7 1.07 4.84 14.57
N ALA A 8 0.62 3.62 14.26
CA ALA A 8 1.40 2.69 13.46
C ALA A 8 1.50 3.19 12.02
N GLN A 9 2.72 3.26 11.49
CA GLN A 9 2.95 3.53 10.08
C GLN A 9 2.85 2.22 9.31
N ILE A 10 1.82 2.09 8.47
CA ILE A 10 1.54 0.85 7.73
C ILE A 10 1.94 1.07 6.26
N LYS A 11 2.70 0.13 5.71
CA LYS A 11 3.07 0.08 4.29
C LYS A 11 2.53 -1.19 3.67
N VAL A 12 1.94 -1.08 2.49
CA VAL A 12 1.48 -2.21 1.68
C VAL A 12 2.31 -2.25 0.40
N ILE A 13 3.02 -3.36 0.19
CA ILE A 13 3.93 -3.51 -0.93
C ILE A 13 3.47 -4.68 -1.80
N GLY A 14 3.00 -4.38 -3.02
CA GLY A 14 2.63 -5.37 -4.02
C GLY A 14 3.85 -5.78 -4.86
N ILE A 15 4.10 -7.09 -4.99
CA ILE A 15 5.23 -7.62 -5.78
C ILE A 15 4.70 -8.39 -6.98
N GLY A 16 5.25 -8.12 -8.16
CA GLY A 16 4.85 -8.73 -9.43
C GLY A 16 3.46 -8.27 -9.90
N GLY A 17 3.06 -8.66 -11.11
CA GLY A 17 1.78 -8.21 -11.70
C GLY A 17 0.55 -8.52 -10.84
N GLY A 18 0.51 -9.69 -10.17
CA GLY A 18 -0.56 -10.03 -9.24
C GLY A 18 -0.61 -9.14 -7.99
N GLY A 19 0.57 -8.78 -7.45
CA GLY A 19 0.67 -7.86 -6.32
C GLY A 19 0.27 -6.43 -6.70
N THR A 20 0.71 -5.95 -7.86
CA THR A 20 0.29 -4.64 -8.40
C THR A 20 -1.23 -4.56 -8.58
N ASN A 21 -1.85 -5.61 -9.13
CA ASN A 21 -3.31 -5.67 -9.27
C ASN A 21 -4.04 -5.63 -7.93
N ALA A 22 -3.54 -6.33 -6.91
CA ALA A 22 -4.12 -6.30 -5.57
C ALA A 22 -4.01 -4.91 -4.94
N VAL A 23 -2.86 -4.24 -5.07
CA VAL A 23 -2.66 -2.87 -4.61
C VAL A 23 -3.63 -1.91 -5.30
N ASN A 24 -3.76 -1.99 -6.63
CA ASN A 24 -4.72 -1.17 -7.38
C ASN A 24 -6.15 -1.36 -6.87
N ARG A 25 -6.54 -2.61 -6.60
CA ARG A 25 -7.88 -2.89 -6.04
C ARG A 25 -8.08 -2.27 -4.66
N MET A 26 -7.05 -2.25 -3.79
CA MET A 26 -7.11 -1.60 -2.49
C MET A 26 -7.25 -0.08 -2.61
N ILE A 27 -6.55 0.52 -3.57
CA ILE A 27 -6.65 1.95 -3.89
C ILE A 27 -8.07 2.28 -4.37
N GLU A 28 -8.62 1.52 -5.32
CA GLU A 28 -9.99 1.68 -5.82
C GLU A 28 -11.06 1.47 -4.74
N ALA A 29 -10.80 0.58 -3.78
CA ALA A 29 -11.67 0.36 -2.63
C ALA A 29 -11.59 1.48 -1.58
N GLY A 30 -10.69 2.45 -1.74
CA GLY A 30 -10.54 3.59 -0.84
C GLY A 30 -9.88 3.24 0.50
N LEU A 31 -8.98 2.25 0.53
CA LEU A 31 -8.23 1.93 1.75
C LEU A 31 -7.34 3.10 2.14
N VAL A 32 -7.49 3.60 3.37
CA VAL A 32 -6.78 4.76 3.92
C VAL A 32 -5.86 4.37 5.08
N GLY A 33 -4.93 5.27 5.43
CA GLY A 33 -4.02 5.08 6.57
C GLY A 33 -2.85 4.14 6.29
N VAL A 34 -2.59 3.86 5.01
CA VAL A 34 -1.45 3.05 4.55
C VAL A 34 -0.74 3.77 3.42
N ASP A 35 0.58 3.57 3.33
CA ASP A 35 1.36 3.95 2.16
C ASP A 35 1.46 2.76 1.21
N PHE A 36 1.10 2.95 -0.06
CA PHE A 36 1.19 1.92 -1.09
C PHE A 36 2.53 1.97 -1.85
N CYS A 37 3.05 0.80 -2.21
CA CYS A 37 4.17 0.63 -3.12
C CYS A 37 3.91 -0.60 -4.01
N ALA A 38 4.31 -0.55 -5.27
CA ALA A 38 4.30 -1.69 -6.17
C ALA A 38 5.71 -1.87 -6.77
N MET A 39 6.17 -3.12 -6.85
CA MET A 39 7.46 -3.47 -7.43
C MET A 39 7.28 -4.64 -8.39
N ASN A 40 7.65 -4.44 -9.65
CA ASN A 40 7.55 -5.45 -10.67
C ASN A 40 8.79 -5.38 -11.58
N THR A 41 9.29 -6.53 -12.02
CA THR A 41 10.34 -6.59 -13.05
C THR A 41 9.74 -6.45 -14.45
N ASP A 42 8.48 -6.84 -14.59
CA ASP A 42 7.70 -6.66 -15.80
C ASP A 42 7.12 -5.23 -15.83
N VAL A 43 7.44 -4.48 -16.89
CA VAL A 43 7.00 -3.08 -17.07
C VAL A 43 5.58 -2.98 -17.61
N GLN A 44 4.97 -4.10 -18.02
CA GLN A 44 3.64 -4.12 -18.65
C GLN A 44 2.47 -4.00 -17.66
N VAL A 45 2.71 -4.15 -16.34
CA VAL A 45 1.68 -4.16 -15.28
C VAL A 45 2.04 -3.24 -14.13
#